data_AF-A0A4Q4CTI8-F1
#
_entry.id   AF-A0A4Q4CTI8-F1
#
_cell.length_a   1.000
_cell.length_b   1.000
_cell.length_c   1.000
_cell.angle_alpha   90.00
_cell.angle_beta   90.00
_cell.angle_gamma   90.00
#
_symmetry.space_group_name_H-M   'P 1'
#
loop_
_entity.id
_entity.type
_entity.pdbx_description
1 polymer ?
#
loop_
_entity_poly.entity_id
_entity_poly.type
_entity_poly.pdbx_seq_one_letter_code
_entity_poly.pdbx_strand_id
1 'polypeptide(L)'
;PAGAMISPAVIDLVRKTYFRDVDRRSEPYASPLLAKSLAGQAPAFVVTASRDRLRAEAVAYVARLQDAGVPVEHLDLPGRDHYFLDGPAEAARHVMETMATAVANA
;
A
#
# COMPACT_ATOMS: atom_id res chain seq x y z
N PRO A 1 0.01 9.53 14.43
CA PRO A 1 -0.66 10.33 15.49
C PRO A 1 -1.15 9.38 16.60
N ALA A 2 -1.52 9.88 17.78
CA ALA A 2 -2.23 9.05 18.76
C ALA A 2 -3.53 8.52 18.11
N GLY A 3 -3.80 7.22 18.24
CA GLY A 3 -4.94 6.57 17.59
C GLY A 3 -4.73 6.13 16.13
N ALA A 4 -3.54 6.31 15.55
CA ALA A 4 -3.23 5.75 14.22
C ALA A 4 -3.27 4.22 14.26
N MET A 5 -3.90 3.60 13.27
CA MET A 5 -4.02 2.15 13.19
C MET A 5 -2.65 1.48 13.05
N ILE A 6 -1.80 2.01 12.17
CA ILE A 6 -0.40 1.60 12.04
C ILE A 6 0.48 2.57 12.83
N SER A 7 0.59 2.28 14.13
CA SER A 7 1.47 3.01 15.05
C SER A 7 2.93 2.55 14.93
N PRO A 8 3.90 3.34 15.43
CA PRO A 8 5.30 2.89 15.53
C PRO A 8 5.45 1.54 16.25
N ALA A 9 4.66 1.30 17.30
CA ALA A 9 4.69 0.06 18.06
C ALA A 9 4.24 -1.15 17.22
N VAL A 10 3.23 -0.98 16.35
CA VAL A 10 2.79 -2.03 15.41
C VAL A 10 3.88 -2.29 14.37
N ILE A 11 4.50 -1.25 13.81
CA ILE A 11 5.61 -1.39 12.87
C ILE A 11 6.78 -2.15 13.53
N ASP A 12 7.15 -1.77 14.76
CA ASP A 12 8.23 -2.42 15.49
C ASP A 12 7.91 -3.86 15.82
N LEU A 13 6.66 -4.17 16.16
CA LEU A 13 6.20 -5.54 16.38
C LEU A 13 6.35 -6.37 15.10
N VAL A 14 5.77 -5.93 13.97
CA VAL A 14 5.88 -6.63 12.67
C VAL A 14 7.34 -6.82 12.29
N ARG A 15 8.17 -5.79 12.45
CA ARG A 15 9.60 -5.85 12.12
C ARG A 15 10.37 -6.85 12.97
N LYS A 16 10.01 -7.03 14.24
CA LYS A 16 10.66 -7.97 15.15
C LYS A 16 10.16 -9.40 14.96
N THR A 17 8.91 -9.59 14.57
CA THR A 17 8.30 -10.92 14.43
C THR A 17 8.54 -11.53 13.05
N TYR A 18 8.47 -10.72 12.00
CA TYR A 18 8.64 -11.20 10.62
C TYR A 18 10.12 -11.35 10.23
N PHE A 19 10.98 -10.45 10.69
CA PHE A 19 12.41 -10.44 10.34
C PHE A 19 13.27 -10.92 11.51
N ARG A 20 13.66 -12.20 11.46
CA ARG A 20 14.68 -12.74 12.37
C ARG A 20 16.04 -12.08 12.13
N ASP A 21 16.34 -11.77 10.87
CA ASP A 21 17.55 -11.06 10.44
C ASP A 21 17.15 -9.68 9.91
N VAL A 22 17.72 -8.63 10.50
CA VAL A 22 17.38 -7.23 10.23
C VAL A 22 17.80 -6.80 8.82
N ASP A 23 18.89 -7.36 8.29
CA ASP A 23 19.44 -6.98 6.99
C ASP A 23 18.49 -7.39 5.85
N ARG A 24 17.70 -8.44 6.09
CA ARG A 24 16.70 -8.95 5.14
C ARG A 24 15.53 -7.99 4.91
N ARG A 25 15.37 -6.96 5.75
CA ARG A 25 14.32 -5.94 5.57
C ARG A 25 14.49 -5.16 4.28
N SER A 26 15.73 -4.96 3.82
CA SER A 26 16.02 -4.27 2.56
C SER A 26 15.97 -5.16 1.32
N GLU A 27 15.74 -6.47 1.47
CA GLU A 27 15.60 -7.36 0.32
C GLU A 27 14.34 -7.01 -0.49
N PRO A 28 14.37 -7.09 -1.83
CA PRO A 28 13.21 -6.76 -2.67
C PRO A 28 11.93 -7.56 -2.36
N TYR A 29 12.06 -8.78 -1.84
CA TYR A 29 10.91 -9.60 -1.44
C TYR A 29 10.23 -9.10 -0.16
N ALA A 30 10.94 -8.32 0.65
CA ALA A 30 10.43 -7.67 1.85
C ALA A 30 10.00 -6.22 1.58
N SER A 31 10.83 -5.49 0.82
CA SER A 31 10.66 -4.10 0.46
C SER A 31 10.66 -3.96 -1.06
N PRO A 32 9.54 -4.21 -1.75
CA PRO A 32 9.48 -4.20 -3.22
C PRO A 32 9.83 -2.83 -3.83
N LEU A 33 9.64 -1.75 -3.06
CA LEU A 33 10.12 -0.41 -3.42
C LEU A 33 11.64 -0.36 -3.66
N LEU A 34 12.43 -1.31 -3.12
CA LEU A 34 13.88 -1.40 -3.28
C LEU A 34 14.31 -2.39 -4.38
N ALA A 35 13.38 -2.98 -5.13
CA ALA A 35 13.72 -3.86 -6.25
C ALA A 35 14.59 -3.14 -7.28
N LYS A 36 15.54 -3.86 -7.89
CA LYS A 36 16.41 -3.28 -8.95
C LYS A 36 15.60 -2.84 -10.17
N SER A 37 14.55 -3.59 -10.51
CA SER A 37 13.62 -3.29 -11.59
C SER A 37 12.21 -3.74 -11.20
N LEU A 38 11.21 -3.00 -11.69
CA LEU A 38 9.79 -3.34 -11.63
C LEU A 38 9.19 -3.57 -13.03
N ALA A 39 10.03 -3.58 -14.07
CA ALA A 39 9.57 -3.76 -15.45
C ALA A 39 8.99 -5.17 -15.66
N GLY A 40 7.94 -5.27 -16.49
CA GLY A 40 7.30 -6.53 -16.83
C GLY A 40 6.33 -7.08 -15.76
N GLN A 41 6.06 -6.32 -14.70
CA GLN A 41 5.00 -6.66 -13.76
C GLN A 41 3.62 -6.47 -14.39
N ALA A 42 2.63 -7.18 -13.84
CA ALA A 42 1.23 -7.02 -14.24
C ALA A 42 0.72 -5.59 -13.96
N PRO A 43 -0.32 -5.12 -14.67
CA PRO A 43 -1.04 -3.90 -14.32
C PRO A 43 -1.42 -3.88 -12.83
N ALA A 44 -1.34 -2.72 -12.20
CA ALA A 44 -1.59 -2.57 -10.78
C ALA A 44 -2.69 -1.55 -10.49
N PHE A 45 -3.60 -1.92 -9.58
CA PHE A 45 -4.49 -0.97 -8.91
C PHE A 45 -4.01 -0.80 -7.47
N VAL A 46 -3.63 0.42 -7.10
CA VAL A 46 -3.07 0.74 -5.77
C VAL A 46 -4.02 1.68 -5.04
N VAL A 47 -4.34 1.36 -3.78
CA VAL A 47 -5.12 2.23 -2.89
C VAL A 47 -4.22 2.75 -1.79
N THR A 48 -4.25 4.05 -1.53
CA THR A 48 -3.63 4.68 -0.37
C THR A 48 -4.66 5.42 0.46
N ALA A 49 -4.33 5.69 1.73
CA ALA A 49 -5.17 6.47 2.62
C ALA A 49 -4.38 7.66 3.16
N SER A 50 -4.92 8.87 3.03
CA SER A 50 -4.20 10.13 3.30
C SER A 50 -3.62 10.29 4.71
N ARG A 51 -4.17 9.60 5.73
CA ARG A 51 -3.66 9.61 7.11
C ARG A 51 -2.81 8.39 7.46
N ASP A 52 -2.68 7.44 6.54
CA ASP A 52 -1.89 6.23 6.74
C ASP A 52 -0.38 6.56 6.74
N ARG A 53 0.31 6.01 7.73
CA ARG A 53 1.76 6.11 7.86
C ARG A 53 2.51 5.45 6.70
N LEU A 54 1.92 4.45 6.06
CA LEU A 54 2.52 3.73 4.93
C LEU A 54 2.25 4.43 3.58
N ARG A 55 1.46 5.51 3.55
CA ARG A 55 1.12 6.21 2.31
C ARG A 55 2.34 6.66 1.53
N ALA A 56 3.35 7.22 2.19
CA ALA A 56 4.50 7.81 1.52
C ALA A 56 5.29 6.75 0.71
N GLU A 57 5.51 5.56 1.29
CA GLU A 57 6.18 4.46 0.60
C GLU A 57 5.31 3.84 -0.51
N ALA A 58 3.99 3.75 -0.31
CA ALA A 58 3.06 3.29 -1.34
C ALA A 58 3.02 4.25 -2.55
N VAL A 59 2.99 5.56 -2.32
CA VAL A 59 3.06 6.58 -3.39
C VAL A 59 4.39 6.50 -4.15
N ALA A 60 5.50 6.30 -3.44
CA ALA A 60 6.80 6.08 -4.09
C ALA A 60 6.82 4.80 -4.94
N TYR A 61 6.13 3.75 -4.51
CA TYR A 61 6.01 2.50 -5.26
C TYR A 61 5.17 2.66 -6.52
N VAL A 62 4.06 3.39 -6.45
CA VAL A 62 3.25 3.79 -7.62
C VAL A 62 4.11 4.51 -8.65
N ALA A 63 4.88 5.51 -8.22
CA ALA A 63 5.77 6.24 -9.12
C ALA A 63 6.82 5.32 -9.78
N ARG A 64 7.49 4.43 -9.02
CA ARG A 64 8.46 3.49 -9.61
C ARG A 64 7.84 2.49 -10.57
N LEU A 65 6.60 2.04 -10.33
CA LEU A 65 5.88 1.17 -11.26
C LEU A 65 5.60 1.90 -12.58
N GLN A 66 5.11 3.14 -12.50
CA GLN A 66 4.86 3.99 -13.67
C GLN A 66 6.15 4.27 -14.45
N ASP A 67 7.24 4.62 -13.76
CA ASP A 67 8.56 4.84 -14.37
C ASP A 67 9.10 3.57 -15.07
N ALA A 68 8.73 2.39 -14.57
CA ALA A 68 9.08 1.10 -15.18
C ALA A 68 8.16 0.69 -16.34
N GLY A 69 7.21 1.54 -16.73
CA GLY A 69 6.25 1.28 -17.80
C GLY A 69 5.10 0.34 -17.42
N VAL A 70 4.88 0.09 -16.13
CA VAL A 70 3.75 -0.72 -15.65
C VAL A 70 2.49 0.16 -15.67
N PRO A 71 1.37 -0.29 -16.24
CA PRO A 71 0.09 0.41 -16.11
C PRO A 71 -0.34 0.44 -14.64
N VAL A 72 -0.54 1.64 -14.09
CA VAL A 72 -0.98 1.81 -12.70
C VAL A 72 -2.15 2.75 -12.61
N GLU A 73 -3.22 2.29 -11.97
CA GLU A 73 -4.30 3.13 -11.46
C GLU A 73 -4.11 3.32 -9.95
N HIS A 74 -4.22 4.56 -9.47
CA HIS A 74 -3.97 4.92 -8.07
C HIS A 74 -5.15 5.69 -7.48
N LEU A 75 -5.73 5.16 -6.40
CA LEU A 75 -6.80 5.78 -5.63
C LEU A 75 -6.28 6.23 -4.25
N ASP A 76 -6.24 7.54 -4.00
CA ASP A 76 -5.89 8.09 -2.67
C ASP A 76 -7.16 8.51 -1.90
N LEU A 77 -7.41 7.87 -0.76
CA LEU A 77 -8.61 8.07 0.05
C LEU A 77 -8.42 9.22 1.06
N PRO A 78 -9.14 10.35 0.92
CA PRO A 78 -8.99 11.49 1.81
C PRO A 78 -9.59 11.21 3.19
N GLY A 79 -8.92 11.68 4.24
CA GLY A 79 -9.33 11.54 5.64
C GLY A 79 -9.24 10.14 6.24
N ARG A 80 -8.90 9.10 5.45
CA ARG A 80 -8.84 7.70 5.89
C ARG A 80 -7.46 7.31 6.44
N ASP A 81 -7.45 6.33 7.35
CA ASP A 81 -6.24 5.66 7.87
C ASP A 81 -6.16 4.22 7.30
N HIS A 82 -5.15 3.44 7.69
CA HIS A 82 -4.67 2.21 7.03
C HIS A 82 -5.71 1.17 6.60
N TYR A 83 -6.73 0.85 7.40
CA TYR A 83 -7.73 -0.14 7.00
C TYR A 83 -8.74 0.41 6.00
N PHE A 84 -9.00 1.73 6.02
CA PHE A 84 -9.86 2.55 5.15
C PHE A 84 -11.30 2.07 4.83
N LEU A 85 -11.65 0.84 5.19
CA LEU A 85 -12.96 0.21 5.14
C LEU A 85 -13.68 0.30 6.49
N ASP A 86 -13.09 1.00 7.46
CA ASP A 86 -13.73 1.35 8.71
C ASP A 86 -14.79 2.46 8.54
N GLY A 87 -15.76 2.50 9.46
CA GLY A 87 -16.82 3.50 9.47
C GLY A 87 -18.10 3.05 8.76
N PRO A 88 -18.88 3.97 8.15
CA PRO A 88 -20.19 3.66 7.58
C PRO A 88 -20.11 2.62 6.45
N ALA A 89 -21.01 1.63 6.50
CA ALA A 89 -21.02 0.50 5.56
C ALA A 89 -21.15 0.92 4.09
N GLU A 90 -21.87 2.00 3.81
CA GLU A 90 -22.02 2.53 2.45
C GLU A 90 -20.69 3.02 1.88
N ALA A 91 -19.91 3.77 2.66
CA ALA A 91 -18.61 4.27 2.21
C ALA A 91 -17.61 3.11 2.00
N ALA A 92 -17.60 2.13 2.91
CA ALA A 92 -16.77 0.93 2.76
C ALA A 92 -17.17 0.13 1.51
N ARG A 93 -18.47 -0.03 1.26
CA ARG A 93 -19.00 -0.71 0.06
C ARG A 93 -18.56 0.00 -1.21
N HIS A 94 -18.67 1.32 -1.26
CA HIS A 94 -18.25 2.09 -2.44
C HIS A 94 -16.77 1.86 -2.79
N VAL A 95 -15.88 1.90 -1.79
CA VAL A 95 -14.45 1.62 -2.01
C VAL A 95 -14.22 0.18 -2.51
N MET A 96 -14.92 -0.80 -1.92
CA MET A 96 -14.83 -2.19 -2.38
C MET A 96 -15.36 -2.38 -3.81
N GLU A 97 -16.44 -1.69 -4.18
CA GLU A 97 -16.97 -1.70 -5.55
C GLU A 97 -15.96 -1.13 -6.54
N THR A 98 -15.30 0.01 -6.22
CA THR A 98 -14.22 0.55 -7.05
C THR A 98 -13.08 -0.45 -7.25
N MET A 99 -12.62 -1.09 -6.16
CA MET A 99 -11.59 -2.12 -6.23
C MET A 99 -12.04 -3.32 -7.10
N ALA A 100 -13.28 -3.78 -6.94
CA ALA A 100 -13.82 -4.89 -7.71
C ALA A 100 -13.93 -4.56 -9.21
N THR A 101 -14.38 -3.34 -9.55
CA THR A 101 -14.43 -2.86 -10.93
C THR A 101 -13.04 -2.77 -11.55
N ALA A 102 -12.04 -2.26 -10.82
CA ALA A 102 -10.66 -2.21 -11.32
C ALA A 102 -10.11 -3.60 -11.65
N VAL A 103 -10.36 -4.59 -10.79
CA VAL A 103 -9.95 -5.99 -11.04
C VAL A 103 -10.71 -6.60 -12.22
N ALA A 104 -12.02 -6.32 -12.36
CA ALA A 104 -12.83 -6.85 -13.45
C ALA A 104 -12.44 -6.30 -14.84
N ASN A 105 -11.81 -5.12 -14.88
CA ASN A 105 -11.37 -4.45 -16.11
C ASN A 105 -9.88 -4.65 -16.44
N ALA A 106 -9.15 -5.41 -15.62
CA ALA A 106 -7.71 -5.64 -15.75
C ALA A 106 -7.33 -6.69 -16.79
#